data_AF-A0A9E4F2I0-F1
#
_entry.id   AF-A0A9E4F2I0-F1
#
_cell.length_a   1.000
_cell.length_b   1.000
_cell.length_c   1.000
_cell.angle_alpha   90.00
_cell.angle_beta   90.00
_cell.angle_gamma   90.00
#
_symmetry.space_group_name_H-M   'P 1'
#
loop_
_entity.id
_entity.type
_entity.pdbx_description
1 polymer ?
#
loop_
_entity_poly.entity_id
_entity_poly.type
_entity_poly.pdbx_seq_one_letter_code
_entity_poly.pdbx_strand_id
1 'polypeptide(L)'
;MAAAGAQAAGAQSAEARPSAQAAPEVETWRLTLGNATASVWIELEDGRSLAIDLREDGWWIDGSRIGSSDPDGILWSSWRSFLLRDRDGAGLPETLATWSPPSGLQESSARIAARLEDALSVLTGPGADGAEIEAELTALEAEFEAELADSRRRLAELESEVREANARADRRIRQERREREGGFWQPVSRFAGGLGNLLGTVVFGGLLALAGAFGAQAIPGNRVTVVSEVARALPSRSGVVGLMGSLLFLPGFTIPIIVLSMTVIGILLVPVWVLAFPLVFGVSAVVGSLAVARNLGAWIIAKGYPGTGWANGYNDLHVGIVGLLALFLLPVAGDVVSLLPFLSGLGAAIDVFGWLAVGVVSCIGLGAVILTNGGSRHPRAWDRSDDLQGID
;
A
#
# COMPACT_ATOMS: atom_id res chain seq x y z
N MET A 1 -44.97 86.54 14.05
CA MET A 1 -44.63 85.79 15.27
C MET A 1 -43.19 85.31 15.08
N ALA A 2 -42.23 86.17 15.45
CA ALA A 2 -41.53 86.19 16.75
C ALA A 2 -40.65 84.94 16.96
N ALA A 3 -39.39 84.98 17.37
CA ALA A 3 -38.34 85.99 17.58
C ALA A 3 -37.07 85.12 17.87
N ALA A 4 -35.94 85.34 17.19
CA ALA A 4 -34.71 85.94 17.74
C ALA A 4 -34.08 85.23 18.96
N GLY A 5 -32.78 84.94 18.88
CA GLY A 5 -31.96 84.66 20.08
C GLY A 5 -30.68 83.87 19.83
N ALA A 6 -29.58 84.57 19.53
CA ALA A 6 -28.21 84.06 19.62
C ALA A 6 -27.73 84.09 21.08
N GLN A 7 -26.95 83.08 21.51
CA GLN A 7 -25.89 83.32 22.51
C GLN A 7 -24.87 82.17 22.58
N ALA A 8 -23.60 82.58 22.59
CA ALA A 8 -22.41 81.76 22.77
C ALA A 8 -22.01 81.67 24.25
N ALA A 9 -21.47 80.52 24.65
CA ALA A 9 -20.52 80.30 25.77
C ALA A 9 -20.14 78.80 25.70
N GLY A 10 -18.90 78.33 25.66
CA GLY A 10 -17.71 78.83 26.35
C GLY A 10 -17.44 77.99 27.61
N ALA A 11 -16.84 76.80 27.46
CA ALA A 11 -16.15 76.05 28.53
C ALA A 11 -15.20 75.03 27.85
N GLN A 12 -13.91 75.36 27.70
CA GLN A 12 -12.82 74.88 28.59
C GLN A 12 -12.82 73.34 28.69
N SER A 13 -12.13 72.64 27.79
CA SER A 13 -10.71 72.25 27.95
C SER A 13 -10.41 71.67 29.33
N ALA A 14 -10.85 70.43 29.55
CA ALA A 14 -10.19 69.52 30.48
C ALA A 14 -9.28 68.61 29.64
N GLU A 15 -8.04 69.05 29.42
CA GLU A 15 -6.96 68.17 28.98
C GLU A 15 -6.73 67.12 30.08
N ALA A 16 -7.38 65.97 29.92
CA ALA A 16 -6.93 64.75 30.57
C ALA A 16 -5.56 64.42 29.96
N ARG A 17 -4.49 64.64 30.71
CA ARG A 17 -3.19 64.05 30.43
C ARG A 17 -3.42 62.54 30.20
N PRO A 18 -2.94 61.94 29.10
CA PRO A 18 -2.93 60.50 29.01
C PRO A 18 -2.02 60.00 30.14
N SER A 19 -2.64 59.35 31.11
CA SER A 19 -1.97 58.48 32.06
C SER A 19 -1.02 57.60 31.27
N ALA A 20 0.25 57.52 31.69
CA ALA A 20 1.22 56.62 31.09
C ALA A 20 0.56 55.27 30.80
N GLN A 21 0.39 54.95 29.52
CA GLN A 21 -0.24 53.71 29.08
C GLN A 21 0.55 52.56 29.71
N ALA A 22 -0.13 51.80 30.55
CA ALA A 22 0.42 50.60 31.15
C ALA A 22 0.83 49.65 30.01
N ALA A 23 1.99 49.00 30.17
CA ALA A 23 2.41 47.96 29.23
C ALA A 23 1.28 46.92 29.07
N PRO A 24 1.06 46.39 27.86
CA PRO A 24 0.01 45.40 27.63
C PRO A 24 0.21 44.20 28.55
N GLU A 25 -0.81 43.86 29.33
CA GLU A 25 -0.78 42.72 30.25
C GLU A 25 -0.86 41.41 29.44
N VAL A 26 -0.09 40.41 29.85
CA VAL A 26 0.03 39.15 29.10
C VAL A 26 -1.01 38.17 29.60
N GLU A 27 -1.89 37.71 28.70
CA GLU A 27 -2.99 36.79 29.05
C GLU A 27 -2.50 35.35 29.20
N THR A 28 -1.70 34.86 28.23
CA THR A 28 -1.18 33.49 28.25
C THR A 28 0.15 33.40 27.49
N TRP A 29 1.06 32.55 27.97
CA TRP A 29 2.28 32.22 27.25
C TRP A 29 2.60 30.73 27.29
N ARG A 30 3.32 30.25 26.28
CA ARG A 30 3.78 28.87 26.17
C ARG A 30 5.21 28.82 25.63
N LEU A 31 6.08 28.11 26.35
CA LEU A 31 7.46 27.84 25.96
C LEU A 31 7.64 26.34 25.72
N THR A 32 8.16 25.97 24.55
CA THR A 32 8.52 24.59 24.21
C THR A 32 10.01 24.53 23.86
N LEU A 33 10.76 23.68 24.57
CA LEU A 33 12.20 23.50 24.35
C LEU A 33 12.49 22.02 24.08
N GLY A 34 12.89 21.69 22.85
CA GLY A 34 13.40 20.39 22.43
C GLY A 34 14.90 20.42 22.14
N ASN A 35 15.51 19.30 21.73
CA ASN A 35 16.94 19.27 21.40
C ASN A 35 17.28 20.11 20.15
N ALA A 36 16.39 20.13 19.17
CA ALA A 36 16.56 20.86 17.91
C ALA A 36 15.44 21.88 17.65
N THR A 37 14.61 22.16 18.66
CA THR A 37 13.49 23.09 18.55
C THR A 37 13.40 24.02 19.77
N ALA A 38 13.00 25.27 19.54
CA ALA A 38 12.63 26.21 20.58
C ALA A 38 11.47 27.08 20.08
N SER A 39 10.32 26.98 20.73
CA SER A 39 9.11 27.73 20.35
C SER A 39 8.62 28.55 21.52
N VAL A 40 8.34 29.82 21.26
CA VAL A 40 7.73 30.77 22.20
C VAL A 40 6.44 31.27 21.56
N TRP A 41 5.35 31.17 22.29
CA TRP A 41 4.06 31.73 21.89
C TRP A 41 3.51 32.57 23.03
N ILE A 42 3.13 33.81 22.73
CA ILE A 42 2.61 34.78 23.69
C ILE A 42 1.32 35.36 23.13
N GLU A 43 0.30 35.43 23.97
CA GLU A 43 -0.96 36.09 23.72
C GLU A 43 -1.13 37.22 24.74
N LEU A 44 -1.33 38.43 24.23
CA LEU A 44 -1.55 39.65 25.00
C LEU A 44 -3.06 39.84 25.23
N GLU A 45 -3.46 40.50 26.32
CA GLU A 45 -4.89 40.75 26.61
C GLU A 45 -5.61 41.56 25.53
N ASP A 46 -4.88 42.30 24.70
CA ASP A 46 -5.42 43.05 23.56
C ASP A 46 -5.64 42.19 22.30
N GLY A 47 -5.47 40.87 22.41
CA GLY A 47 -5.68 39.91 21.33
C GLY A 47 -4.51 39.80 20.35
N ARG A 48 -3.43 40.57 20.53
CA ARG A 48 -2.21 40.38 19.75
C ARG A 48 -1.51 39.10 20.21
N SER A 49 -0.97 38.35 19.26
CA SER A 49 -0.14 37.19 19.56
C SER A 49 1.20 37.26 18.83
N LEU A 50 2.22 36.68 19.44
CA LEU A 50 3.57 36.58 18.88
C LEU A 50 4.02 35.13 18.98
N ALA A 51 4.31 34.53 17.84
CA ALA A 51 4.84 33.18 17.72
C ALA A 51 6.27 33.22 17.16
N ILE A 52 7.26 32.82 17.95
CA ILE A 52 8.65 32.68 17.51
C ILE A 52 8.99 31.19 17.54
N ASP A 53 9.26 30.62 16.36
CA ASP A 53 9.67 29.23 16.22
C ASP A 53 11.12 29.14 15.74
N LEU A 54 11.84 28.24 16.39
CA LEU A 54 13.16 27.79 16.01
C LEU A 54 13.10 26.29 15.75
N ARG A 55 13.52 25.86 14.56
CA ARG A 55 13.47 24.48 14.07
C ARG A 55 14.75 24.21 13.27
N GLU A 56 15.02 22.94 12.95
CA GLU A 56 16.24 22.53 12.23
C GLU A 56 16.47 23.28 10.91
N ASP A 57 15.40 23.67 10.22
CA ASP A 57 15.46 24.34 8.93
C ASP A 57 15.43 25.88 9.01
N GLY A 58 15.43 26.51 10.19
CA GLY A 58 15.58 27.96 10.32
C GLY A 58 14.81 28.64 11.46
N TRP A 59 14.42 29.89 11.22
CA TRP A 59 13.69 30.76 12.14
C TRP A 59 12.36 31.17 11.51
N TRP A 60 11.28 31.14 12.29
CA TRP A 60 9.98 31.66 11.88
C TRP A 60 9.43 32.63 12.92
N ILE A 61 8.73 33.64 12.42
CA ILE A 61 7.92 34.57 13.20
C ILE A 61 6.52 34.54 12.61
N ASP A 62 5.52 34.24 13.43
CA ASP A 62 4.10 34.15 13.05
C ASP A 62 3.87 33.26 11.82
N GLY A 63 4.61 32.14 11.76
CA GLY A 63 4.56 31.17 10.67
C GLY A 63 5.37 31.55 9.41
N SER A 64 5.89 32.77 9.30
CA SER A 64 6.72 33.22 8.19
C SER A 64 8.20 32.96 8.45
N ARG A 65 8.90 32.32 7.50
CA ARG A 65 10.32 32.00 7.62
C ARG A 65 11.16 33.27 7.40
N ILE A 66 11.92 33.68 8.42
CA ILE A 66 12.75 34.89 8.37
C ILE A 66 14.21 34.62 7.97
N GLY A 67 14.66 33.37 8.09
CA GLY A 67 16.01 32.97 7.66
C GLY A 67 16.44 31.62 8.21
N SER A 68 17.68 31.21 7.91
CA SER A 68 18.34 30.06 8.51
C SER A 68 19.60 30.49 9.24
N SER A 69 19.87 29.88 10.40
CA SER A 69 21.13 30.01 11.12
C SER A 69 21.73 28.65 11.38
N ASP A 70 23.04 28.60 11.57
CA ASP A 70 23.74 27.41 12.06
C ASP A 70 23.17 27.02 13.45
N PRO A 71 22.74 25.76 13.66
CA PRO A 71 22.31 25.25 14.97
C PRO A 71 23.39 25.35 16.05
N ASP A 72 24.67 25.41 15.68
CA ASP A 72 25.78 25.61 16.62
C ASP A 72 26.26 27.08 16.66
N GLY A 73 25.51 27.98 16.02
CA GLY A 73 25.83 29.39 15.89
C GLY A 73 25.64 30.22 17.17
N ILE A 74 26.28 31.40 17.20
CA ILE A 74 26.21 32.35 18.33
C ILE A 74 24.77 32.81 18.60
N LEU A 75 23.96 33.05 17.56
CA LEU A 75 22.56 33.47 17.70
C LEU A 75 21.70 32.37 18.34
N TRP A 76 21.85 31.13 17.85
CA TRP A 76 21.11 29.97 18.35
C TRP A 76 21.40 29.72 19.83
N SER A 77 22.68 29.64 20.18
CA SER A 77 23.12 29.41 21.56
C SER A 77 22.74 30.56 22.50
N SER A 78 22.82 31.81 22.06
CA SER A 78 22.40 33.00 22.81
C SER A 78 20.89 32.97 23.12
N TRP A 79 20.07 32.80 22.09
CA TRP A 79 18.61 32.77 22.23
C TRP A 79 18.14 31.63 23.14
N ARG A 80 18.70 30.42 22.94
CA ARG A 80 18.36 29.27 23.77
C ARG A 80 18.79 29.45 25.22
N SER A 81 19.98 30.00 25.45
CA SER A 81 20.47 30.30 26.81
C SER A 81 19.61 31.36 27.50
N PHE A 82 19.09 32.31 26.72
CA PHE A 82 18.16 33.32 27.20
C PHE A 82 16.82 32.69 27.62
N LEU A 83 16.20 31.87 26.77
CA LEU A 83 14.94 31.16 27.09
C LEU A 83 15.09 30.19 28.27
N LEU A 84 16.27 29.58 28.43
CA LEU A 84 16.54 28.69 29.57
C LEU A 84 16.69 29.43 30.89
N ARG A 85 17.11 30.70 30.88
CA ARG A 85 17.29 31.50 32.09
C ARG A 85 15.98 31.74 32.83
N ASP A 86 14.89 31.89 32.09
CA ASP A 86 13.60 32.33 32.63
C ASP A 86 12.47 31.32 32.36
N ARG A 87 12.84 30.04 32.17
CA ARG A 87 11.91 28.94 31.85
C ARG A 87 10.78 28.77 32.87
N ASP A 88 11.06 29.04 34.14
CA ASP A 88 10.17 28.77 35.27
C ASP A 88 9.57 30.07 35.86
N GLY A 89 9.88 31.23 35.28
CA GLY A 89 9.46 32.55 35.77
C GLY A 89 8.10 32.99 35.25
N ALA A 90 7.29 33.62 36.11
CA ALA A 90 6.04 34.28 35.71
C ALA A 90 6.26 35.55 34.86
N GLY A 91 7.51 35.93 34.59
CA GLY A 91 7.90 37.18 33.93
C GLY A 91 8.58 37.01 32.57
N LEU A 92 8.36 35.87 31.89
CA LEU A 92 8.96 35.61 30.58
C LEU A 92 8.69 36.73 29.55
N PRO A 93 7.49 37.33 29.46
CA PRO A 93 7.23 38.42 28.52
C PRO A 93 8.06 39.68 28.81
N GLU A 94 8.16 40.10 30.08
CA GLU A 94 8.98 41.24 30.48
C GLU A 94 10.46 40.96 30.24
N THR A 95 10.90 39.73 30.52
CA THR A 95 12.26 39.31 30.22
C THR A 95 12.52 39.36 28.72
N LEU A 96 11.64 38.80 27.88
CA LEU A 96 11.75 38.80 26.42
C LEU A 96 11.87 40.21 25.83
N ALA A 97 11.15 41.19 26.39
CA ALA A 97 11.28 42.59 26.01
C ALA A 97 12.69 43.17 26.28
N THR A 98 13.47 42.57 27.17
CA THR A 98 14.86 42.98 27.47
C THR A 98 15.92 42.21 26.67
N TRP A 99 15.52 41.28 25.81
CA TRP A 99 16.47 40.55 24.98
C TRP A 99 17.22 41.50 24.05
N SER A 100 18.51 41.25 23.83
CA SER A 100 19.32 42.00 22.88
C SER A 100 20.23 41.05 22.09
N PRO A 101 20.50 41.36 20.81
CA PRO A 101 21.30 40.49 19.97
C PRO A 101 22.77 40.42 20.44
N PRO A 102 23.41 39.23 20.42
CA PRO A 102 24.82 39.11 20.78
C PRO A 102 25.72 39.82 19.76
N SER A 103 26.88 40.30 20.20
CA SER A 103 27.89 40.88 19.31
C SER A 103 28.64 39.80 18.51
N GLY A 104 29.19 40.17 17.34
CA GLY A 104 29.98 39.26 16.51
C GLY A 104 29.16 38.31 15.61
N LEU A 105 27.88 38.62 15.37
CA LEU A 105 27.04 37.87 14.43
C LEU A 105 27.50 38.05 12.98
N GLN A 106 27.38 36.98 12.19
CA GLN A 106 27.50 37.04 10.74
C GLN A 106 26.32 37.84 10.15
N GLU A 107 26.48 38.40 8.94
CA GLU A 107 25.50 39.28 8.30
C GLU A 107 24.10 38.65 8.15
N SER A 108 24.02 37.35 7.87
CA SER A 108 22.74 36.60 7.82
C SER A 108 22.08 36.52 9.19
N SER A 109 22.84 36.18 10.24
CA SER A 109 22.33 36.10 11.62
C SER A 109 22.00 37.47 12.20
N ALA A 110 22.74 38.52 11.86
CA ALA A 110 22.45 39.88 12.29
C ALA A 110 21.09 40.38 11.74
N ARG A 111 20.75 40.03 10.49
CA ARG A 111 19.44 40.33 9.91
C ARG A 111 18.30 39.60 10.60
N ILE A 112 18.49 38.32 10.94
CA ILE A 112 17.51 37.54 11.71
C ILE A 112 17.32 38.16 13.11
N ALA A 113 18.42 38.52 13.77
CA ALA A 113 18.39 39.10 15.10
C ALA A 113 17.67 40.46 15.14
N ALA A 114 17.87 41.32 14.13
CA ALA A 114 17.15 42.58 13.99
C ALA A 114 15.64 42.38 13.77
N ARG A 115 15.24 41.35 13.00
CA ARG A 115 13.82 41.00 12.81
C ARG A 115 13.19 40.45 14.10
N LEU A 116 13.96 39.71 14.90
CA LEU A 116 13.52 39.20 16.19
C LEU A 116 13.29 40.35 17.18
N GLU A 117 14.21 41.31 17.24
CA GLU A 117 14.11 42.50 18.07
C GLU A 117 12.90 43.36 17.70
N ASP A 118 12.67 43.56 16.39
CA ASP A 118 11.49 44.25 15.86
C ASP A 118 10.18 43.56 16.28
N ALA A 119 10.11 42.23 16.16
CA ALA A 119 8.94 41.47 16.58
C ALA A 119 8.72 41.50 18.11
N LEU A 120 9.78 41.50 18.91
CA LEU A 120 9.70 41.60 20.37
C LEU A 120 9.26 43.00 20.84
N SER A 121 9.49 44.04 20.03
CA SER A 121 9.05 45.40 20.35
C SER A 121 7.52 45.52 20.49
N VAL A 122 6.76 44.61 19.85
CA VAL A 122 5.30 44.51 19.95
C VAL A 122 4.84 44.33 21.41
N LEU A 123 5.64 43.66 22.24
CA LEU A 123 5.37 43.45 23.67
C LEU A 123 5.46 44.73 24.50
N THR A 124 6.08 45.78 23.95
CA THR A 124 6.32 47.07 24.64
C THR A 124 5.64 48.27 23.98
N GLY A 125 5.10 48.08 22.77
CA GLY A 125 4.44 49.15 22.01
C GLY A 125 3.06 49.52 22.59
N PRO A 126 2.65 50.80 22.48
CA PRO A 126 1.31 51.22 22.88
C PRO A 126 0.26 50.43 22.08
N GLY A 127 -0.68 49.80 22.78
CA GLY A 127 -1.80 49.09 22.15
C GLY A 127 -2.54 50.03 21.22
N ALA A 128 -2.64 49.67 19.93
CA ALA A 128 -3.40 50.44 18.97
C ALA A 128 -4.89 50.42 19.39
N ASP A 129 -5.58 51.55 19.22
CA ASP A 129 -6.97 51.72 19.61
C ASP A 129 -7.83 50.65 18.91
N GLY A 130 -8.52 49.80 19.69
CA GLY A 130 -9.25 48.64 19.18
C GLY A 130 -10.30 48.96 18.11
N ALA A 131 -10.81 50.20 18.08
CA ALA A 131 -11.74 50.66 17.05
C ALA A 131 -11.07 50.95 15.69
N GLU A 132 -9.79 51.35 15.68
CA GLU A 132 -9.02 51.56 14.46
C GLU A 132 -8.54 50.20 13.90
N ILE A 133 -8.11 49.29 14.79
CA ILE A 133 -7.79 47.91 14.44
C ILE A 133 -9.00 47.19 13.86
N GLU A 134 -10.19 47.31 14.47
CA GLU A 134 -11.40 46.64 13.98
C GLU A 134 -11.83 47.14 12.59
N ALA A 135 -11.66 48.44 12.32
CA ALA A 135 -11.93 49.01 11.00
C ALA A 135 -10.91 48.56 9.94
N GLU A 136 -9.62 48.52 10.29
CA GLU A 136 -8.55 48.05 9.42
C GLU A 136 -8.66 46.54 9.16
N LEU A 137 -9.00 45.76 10.19
CA LEU A 137 -9.22 44.31 10.10
C LEU A 137 -10.42 43.99 9.20
N THR A 138 -11.53 44.75 9.32
CA THR A 138 -12.70 44.56 8.45
C THR A 138 -12.39 44.90 7.00
N ALA A 139 -11.58 45.95 6.76
CA ALA A 139 -11.14 46.31 5.42
C ALA A 139 -10.19 45.26 4.83
N LEU A 140 -9.25 44.76 5.63
CA LEU A 140 -8.30 43.72 5.25
C LEU A 140 -9.00 42.38 4.99
N GLU A 141 -10.00 42.03 5.79
CA GLU A 141 -10.80 40.81 5.62
C GLU A 141 -11.59 40.88 4.32
N ALA A 142 -12.18 42.03 3.98
CA ALA A 142 -12.86 42.24 2.71
C ALA A 142 -11.90 42.17 1.50
N GLU A 143 -10.68 42.71 1.61
CA GLU A 143 -9.64 42.61 0.58
C GLU A 143 -9.17 41.17 0.39
N PHE A 144 -8.96 40.46 1.50
CA PHE A 144 -8.55 39.06 1.49
C PHE A 144 -9.63 38.14 0.92
N GLU A 145 -10.91 38.38 1.24
CA GLU A 145 -12.03 37.66 0.63
C GLU A 145 -12.11 37.90 -0.89
N ALA A 146 -11.85 39.13 -1.35
CA ALA A 146 -11.81 39.46 -2.76
C ALA A 146 -10.65 38.75 -3.49
N GLU A 147 -9.46 38.72 -2.88
CA GLU A 147 -8.29 38.01 -3.42
C GLU A 147 -8.48 36.49 -3.43
N LEU A 148 -9.11 35.93 -2.39
CA LEU A 148 -9.49 34.52 -2.33
C LEU A 148 -10.53 34.16 -3.40
N ALA A 149 -11.51 35.03 -3.64
CA ALA A 149 -12.49 34.85 -4.69
C ALA A 149 -11.83 34.86 -6.07
N ASP A 150 -10.86 35.74 -6.31
CA ASP A 150 -10.09 35.77 -7.56
C ASP A 150 -9.20 34.53 -7.72
N SER A 151 -8.50 34.13 -6.66
CA SER A 151 -7.65 32.93 -6.65
C SER A 151 -8.46 31.66 -6.93
N ARG A 152 -9.66 31.53 -6.34
CA ARG A 152 -10.59 30.42 -6.62
C ARG A 152 -11.07 30.42 -8.07
N ARG A 153 -11.31 31.59 -8.67
CA ARG A 153 -11.67 31.70 -10.10
C ARG A 153 -10.52 31.23 -11.00
N ARG A 154 -9.29 31.65 -10.71
CA ARG A 154 -8.09 31.22 -11.46
C ARG A 154 -7.85 29.72 -11.35
N LEU A 155 -8.06 29.12 -10.17
CA LEU A 155 -7.97 27.67 -9.99
C LEU A 155 -9.03 26.93 -10.81
N ALA A 156 -10.27 27.41 -10.82
CA ALA A 156 -11.34 26.80 -11.63
C ALA A 156 -11.03 26.88 -13.15
N GLU A 157 -10.45 27.99 -13.60
CA GLU A 157 -9.99 28.17 -14.98
C GLU A 157 -8.85 27.20 -15.32
N LEU A 158 -7.81 27.12 -14.48
CA LEU A 158 -6.70 26.19 -14.65
C LEU A 158 -7.15 24.72 -14.65
N GLU A 159 -8.03 24.33 -13.74
CA GLU A 159 -8.59 22.97 -13.73
C GLU A 159 -9.37 22.67 -15.01
N SER A 160 -10.11 23.64 -15.54
CA SER A 160 -10.82 23.49 -16.81
C SER A 160 -9.86 23.30 -17.98
N GLU A 161 -8.77 24.07 -18.01
CA GLU A 161 -7.74 23.99 -19.05
C GLU A 161 -6.99 22.64 -18.98
N VAL A 162 -6.63 22.18 -17.78
CA VAL A 162 -6.01 20.86 -17.57
C VAL A 162 -6.96 19.74 -18.00
N ARG A 163 -8.25 19.84 -17.64
CA ARG A 163 -9.26 18.85 -18.05
C ARG A 163 -9.41 18.81 -19.56
N GLU A 164 -9.38 19.96 -20.23
CA GLU A 164 -9.39 20.04 -21.69
C GLU A 164 -8.11 19.49 -22.33
N ALA A 165 -6.94 19.84 -21.79
CA ALA A 165 -5.65 19.38 -22.26
C ALA A 165 -5.55 17.85 -22.16
N ASN A 166 -5.98 17.28 -21.03
CA ASN A 166 -6.07 15.84 -20.83
C ASN A 166 -7.06 15.20 -21.81
N ALA A 167 -8.25 15.79 -22.02
CA ALA A 167 -9.20 15.29 -23.02
C ALA A 167 -8.63 15.33 -24.46
N ARG A 168 -7.83 16.34 -24.80
CA ARG A 168 -7.12 16.43 -26.08
C ARG A 168 -6.02 15.35 -26.18
N ALA A 169 -5.25 15.11 -25.12
CA ALA A 169 -4.23 14.05 -25.07
C ALA A 169 -4.86 12.65 -25.20
N ASP A 170 -5.95 12.39 -24.48
CA ASP A 170 -6.71 11.14 -24.56
C ASP A 170 -7.24 10.87 -25.97
N ARG A 171 -7.74 11.91 -26.65
CA ARG A 171 -8.19 11.79 -28.05
C ARG A 171 -7.03 11.46 -28.98
N ARG A 172 -5.85 12.06 -28.81
CA ARG A 172 -4.65 11.72 -29.60
C ARG A 172 -4.23 10.28 -29.38
N ILE A 173 -4.15 9.83 -28.12
CA ILE A 173 -3.78 8.44 -27.80
C ILE A 173 -4.79 7.47 -28.41
N ARG A 174 -6.10 7.74 -28.31
CA ARG A 174 -7.13 6.88 -28.91
C ARG A 174 -7.09 6.92 -30.44
N GLN A 175 -6.76 8.05 -31.06
CA GLN A 175 -6.63 8.16 -32.50
C GLN A 175 -5.40 7.41 -33.01
N GLU A 176 -4.24 7.57 -32.37
CA GLU A 176 -3.03 6.80 -32.66
C GLU A 176 -3.24 5.30 -32.44
N ARG A 177 -3.99 4.92 -31.40
CA ARG A 177 -4.41 3.53 -31.19
C ARG A 177 -5.34 3.06 -32.31
N ARG A 178 -6.31 3.86 -32.74
CA ARG A 178 -7.19 3.50 -33.86
C ARG A 178 -6.48 3.43 -35.20
N GLU A 179 -5.44 4.24 -35.42
CA GLU A 179 -4.62 4.17 -36.64
C GLU A 179 -3.64 2.99 -36.60
N ARG A 180 -3.14 2.59 -35.42
CA ARG A 180 -2.37 1.33 -35.22
C ARG A 180 -3.24 0.06 -35.18
N GLU A 181 -4.47 0.14 -34.67
CA GLU A 181 -5.41 -0.98 -34.49
C GLU A 181 -6.46 -1.07 -35.62
N GLY A 182 -6.50 -0.10 -36.54
CA GLY A 182 -7.50 0.02 -37.61
C GLY A 182 -7.13 -0.64 -38.94
N GLY A 183 -6.00 -1.36 -39.02
CA GLY A 183 -5.58 -2.06 -40.23
C GLY A 183 -5.59 -3.57 -40.05
N PHE A 184 -6.58 -4.25 -40.65
CA PHE A 184 -6.57 -5.68 -41.03
C PHE A 184 -6.41 -6.77 -39.94
N TRP A 185 -5.76 -6.50 -38.80
CA TRP A 185 -5.30 -7.53 -37.86
C TRP A 185 -6.18 -7.73 -36.60
N GLN A 186 -7.25 -6.95 -36.42
CA GLN A 186 -8.19 -7.10 -35.28
C GLN A 186 -8.86 -8.48 -35.16
N PRO A 187 -9.27 -9.14 -36.26
CA PRO A 187 -9.77 -10.50 -36.21
C PRO A 187 -8.67 -11.51 -35.84
N VAL A 188 -7.45 -11.26 -36.31
CA VAL A 188 -6.29 -12.15 -36.12
C VAL A 188 -5.77 -12.10 -34.68
N SER A 189 -5.79 -10.95 -34.00
CA SER A 189 -5.32 -10.86 -32.60
C SER A 189 -6.27 -11.52 -31.60
N ARG A 190 -7.60 -11.50 -31.86
CA ARG A 190 -8.56 -12.28 -31.06
C ARG A 190 -8.41 -13.79 -31.30
N PHE A 191 -8.18 -14.19 -32.55
CA PHE A 191 -7.88 -15.58 -32.91
C PHE A 191 -6.53 -16.04 -32.33
N ALA A 192 -5.51 -15.18 -32.31
CA ALA A 192 -4.21 -15.45 -31.71
C ALA A 192 -4.26 -15.51 -30.18
N GLY A 193 -5.14 -14.75 -29.52
CA GLY A 193 -5.40 -14.88 -28.09
C GLY A 193 -6.01 -16.23 -27.73
N GLY A 194 -7.02 -16.68 -28.50
CA GLY A 194 -7.64 -18.00 -28.32
C GLY A 194 -6.69 -19.17 -28.63
N LEU A 195 -5.92 -19.09 -29.72
CA LEU A 195 -4.88 -20.08 -30.02
C LEU A 195 -3.74 -20.07 -28.99
N GLY A 196 -3.40 -18.90 -28.46
CA GLY A 196 -2.37 -18.74 -27.43
C GLY A 196 -2.76 -19.46 -26.14
N ASN A 197 -4.03 -19.36 -25.73
CA ASN A 197 -4.55 -20.11 -24.59
C ASN A 197 -4.58 -21.61 -24.86
N LEU A 198 -5.12 -22.05 -26.01
CA LEU A 198 -5.14 -23.47 -26.37
C LEU A 198 -3.73 -24.09 -26.44
N LEU A 199 -2.80 -23.40 -27.09
CA LEU A 199 -1.39 -23.82 -27.14
C LEU A 199 -0.79 -23.82 -25.74
N GLY A 200 -1.07 -22.81 -24.92
CA GLY A 200 -0.64 -22.73 -23.53
C GLY A 200 -1.15 -23.91 -22.69
N THR A 201 -2.43 -24.25 -22.78
CA THR A 201 -3.06 -25.38 -22.09
C THR A 201 -2.43 -26.71 -22.52
N VAL A 202 -2.25 -26.92 -23.83
CA VAL A 202 -1.63 -28.15 -24.37
C VAL A 202 -0.15 -28.25 -23.99
N VAL A 203 0.61 -27.16 -24.09
CA VAL A 203 2.03 -27.12 -23.69
C VAL A 203 2.16 -27.34 -22.19
N PHE A 204 1.31 -26.73 -21.37
CA PHE A 204 1.31 -26.90 -19.92
C PHE A 204 0.97 -28.35 -19.54
N GLY A 205 -0.08 -28.93 -20.13
CA GLY A 205 -0.43 -30.35 -19.94
C GLY A 205 0.70 -31.28 -20.41
N GLY A 206 1.35 -30.97 -21.53
CA GLY A 206 2.49 -31.70 -22.05
C GLY A 206 3.72 -31.63 -21.13
N LEU A 207 4.04 -30.44 -20.61
CA LEU A 207 5.11 -30.22 -19.63
C LEU A 207 4.83 -30.97 -18.33
N LEU A 208 3.56 -30.98 -17.86
CA LEU A 208 3.14 -31.78 -16.72
C LEU A 208 3.33 -33.28 -16.96
N ALA A 209 2.98 -33.77 -18.15
CA ALA A 209 3.20 -35.18 -18.52
C ALA A 209 4.70 -35.52 -18.53
N LEU A 210 5.55 -34.64 -19.07
CA LEU A 210 7.00 -34.80 -19.06
C LEU A 210 7.58 -34.75 -17.65
N ALA A 211 7.16 -33.79 -16.83
CA ALA A 211 7.57 -33.68 -15.43
C ALA A 211 7.14 -34.91 -14.62
N GLY A 212 5.94 -35.44 -14.89
CA GLY A 212 5.43 -36.67 -14.30
C GLY A 212 6.22 -37.91 -14.72
N ALA A 213 6.53 -38.04 -16.02
CA ALA A 213 7.36 -39.13 -16.53
C ALA A 213 8.79 -39.07 -15.95
N PHE A 214 9.37 -37.88 -15.84
CA PHE A 214 10.67 -37.66 -15.23
C PHE A 214 10.64 -37.98 -13.72
N GLY A 215 9.62 -37.52 -13.01
CA GLY A 215 9.42 -37.82 -11.58
C GLY A 215 9.24 -39.31 -11.30
N ALA A 216 8.54 -40.03 -12.17
CA ALA A 216 8.37 -41.48 -12.07
C ALA A 216 9.70 -42.25 -12.27
N GLN A 217 10.63 -41.71 -13.06
CA GLN A 217 11.98 -42.29 -13.24
C GLN A 217 12.94 -41.89 -12.13
N ALA A 218 12.83 -40.67 -11.60
CA ALA A 218 13.72 -40.14 -10.57
C ALA A 218 13.41 -40.66 -9.16
N ILE A 219 12.19 -41.13 -8.90
CA ILE A 219 11.77 -41.64 -7.57
C ILE A 219 11.87 -43.17 -7.56
N PRO A 220 12.81 -43.77 -6.79
CA PRO A 220 12.93 -45.22 -6.70
C PRO A 220 11.73 -45.85 -5.97
N GLY A 221 11.11 -46.85 -6.60
CA GLY A 221 10.18 -47.79 -5.95
C GLY A 221 8.69 -47.44 -6.01
N ASN A 222 7.89 -48.27 -5.33
CA ASN A 222 6.42 -48.33 -5.40
C ASN A 222 5.69 -47.12 -4.78
N ARG A 223 6.38 -45.99 -4.53
CA ARG A 223 5.87 -44.83 -3.79
C ARG A 223 4.71 -44.14 -4.51
N VAL A 224 4.80 -44.00 -5.83
CA VAL A 224 3.72 -43.42 -6.65
C VAL A 224 2.47 -44.31 -6.60
N THR A 225 2.65 -45.63 -6.55
CA THR A 225 1.55 -46.60 -6.40
C THR A 225 0.84 -46.41 -5.07
N VAL A 226 1.57 -46.21 -3.97
CA VAL A 226 0.99 -45.94 -2.64
C VAL A 226 0.16 -44.65 -2.63
N VAL A 227 0.68 -43.58 -3.23
CA VAL A 227 -0.06 -42.30 -3.36
C VAL A 227 -1.35 -42.50 -4.17
N SER A 228 -1.26 -43.24 -5.29
CA SER A 228 -2.41 -43.51 -6.15
C SER A 228 -3.49 -44.35 -5.46
N GLU A 229 -3.09 -45.30 -4.61
CA GLU A 229 -3.98 -46.15 -3.84
C GLU A 229 -4.76 -45.33 -2.80
N VAL A 230 -4.07 -44.43 -2.08
CA VAL A 230 -4.72 -43.54 -1.10
C VAL A 230 -5.66 -42.53 -1.76
N ALA A 231 -5.26 -41.94 -2.89
CA ALA A 231 -6.12 -41.02 -3.65
C ALA A 231 -7.42 -41.71 -4.12
N ARG A 232 -7.35 -43.00 -4.44
CA ARG A 232 -8.50 -43.81 -4.88
C ARG A 232 -9.37 -44.26 -3.72
N ALA A 233 -8.76 -44.69 -2.62
CA ALA A 233 -9.48 -45.22 -1.46
C ALA A 233 -10.22 -44.14 -0.66
N LEU A 234 -9.63 -42.94 -0.55
CA LEU A 234 -10.13 -41.86 0.31
C LEU A 234 -10.11 -40.50 -0.41
N PRO A 235 -10.86 -40.32 -1.51
CA PRO A 235 -10.81 -39.11 -2.33
C PRO A 235 -11.30 -37.86 -1.58
N SER A 236 -12.31 -37.98 -0.71
CA SER A 236 -12.82 -36.86 0.07
C SER A 236 -11.83 -36.41 1.16
N ARG A 237 -11.26 -37.35 1.93
CA ARG A 237 -10.27 -37.04 2.97
C ARG A 237 -8.99 -36.45 2.37
N SER A 238 -8.47 -37.06 1.31
CA SER A 238 -7.32 -36.51 0.59
C SER A 238 -7.62 -35.15 -0.03
N GLY A 239 -8.80 -34.94 -0.61
CA GLY A 239 -9.23 -33.63 -1.10
C GLY A 239 -9.23 -32.55 -0.02
N VAL A 240 -9.82 -32.83 1.15
CA VAL A 240 -9.84 -31.89 2.28
C VAL A 240 -8.44 -31.61 2.81
N VAL A 241 -7.59 -32.64 2.96
CA VAL A 241 -6.20 -32.46 3.40
C VAL A 241 -5.41 -31.64 2.39
N GLY A 242 -5.64 -31.85 1.09
CA GLY A 242 -5.02 -31.06 0.04
C GLY A 242 -5.44 -29.60 0.05
N LEU A 243 -6.73 -29.34 0.27
CA LEU A 243 -7.26 -27.97 0.41
C LEU A 243 -6.68 -27.28 1.66
N MET A 244 -6.57 -28.00 2.77
CA MET A 244 -5.88 -27.49 3.96
C MET A 244 -4.40 -27.23 3.68
N GLY A 245 -3.75 -28.12 2.93
CA GLY A 245 -2.37 -27.95 2.48
C GLY A 245 -2.17 -26.72 1.60
N SER A 246 -3.12 -26.42 0.70
CA SER A 246 -3.06 -25.21 -0.14
C SER A 246 -3.36 -23.94 0.66
N LEU A 247 -4.26 -23.98 1.63
CA LEU A 247 -4.48 -22.85 2.56
C LEU A 247 -3.26 -22.60 3.45
N LEU A 248 -2.58 -23.67 3.88
CA LEU A 248 -1.34 -23.63 4.66
C LEU A 248 -0.11 -23.22 3.85
N PHE A 249 -0.20 -23.14 2.52
CA PHE A 249 0.91 -22.73 1.66
C PHE A 249 1.43 -21.34 2.06
N LEU A 250 0.54 -20.36 2.20
CA LEU A 250 0.91 -18.98 2.51
C LEU A 250 1.57 -18.83 3.90
N PRO A 251 0.99 -19.32 5.01
CA PRO A 251 1.65 -19.25 6.31
C PRO A 251 2.90 -20.13 6.37
N GLY A 252 2.89 -21.31 5.75
CA GLY A 252 4.04 -22.20 5.67
C GLY A 252 5.20 -21.62 4.87
N PHE A 253 4.93 -20.77 3.88
CA PHE A 253 5.94 -20.03 3.14
C PHE A 253 6.47 -18.83 3.95
N THR A 254 5.57 -18.03 4.52
CA THR A 254 5.88 -16.72 5.09
C THR A 254 6.53 -16.80 6.47
N ILE A 255 6.03 -17.67 7.37
CA ILE A 255 6.54 -17.76 8.75
C ILE A 255 8.02 -18.15 8.78
N PRO A 256 8.48 -19.20 8.04
CA PRO A 256 9.91 -19.54 8.02
C PRO A 256 10.78 -18.42 7.46
N ILE A 257 10.31 -17.65 6.47
CA ILE A 257 11.05 -16.48 5.96
C ILE A 257 11.27 -15.45 7.07
N ILE A 258 10.22 -15.14 7.84
CA ILE A 258 10.31 -14.19 8.95
C ILE A 258 11.30 -14.71 10.02
N VAL A 259 11.17 -15.97 10.41
CA VAL A 259 12.04 -16.60 11.43
C VAL A 259 13.49 -16.68 10.95
N LEU A 260 13.73 -17.08 9.70
CA LEU A 260 15.06 -17.11 9.08
C LEU A 260 15.68 -15.72 9.05
N SER A 261 14.91 -14.69 8.70
CA SER A 261 15.38 -13.31 8.62
C SER A 261 15.84 -12.74 9.97
N MET A 262 15.37 -13.30 11.10
CA MET A 262 15.82 -12.88 12.43
C MET A 262 17.21 -13.41 12.81
N THR A 263 17.82 -14.28 12.00
CA THR A 263 19.13 -14.88 12.30
C THR A 263 20.14 -14.58 11.19
N VAL A 264 21.41 -14.38 11.54
CA VAL A 264 22.49 -14.15 10.57
C VAL A 264 22.62 -15.32 9.59
N ILE A 265 22.53 -16.56 10.10
CA ILE A 265 22.55 -17.78 9.27
C ILE A 265 21.31 -17.84 8.38
N GLY A 266 20.15 -17.44 8.91
CA GLY A 266 18.88 -17.58 8.20
C GLY A 266 18.76 -16.61 7.02
N ILE A 267 19.32 -15.40 7.07
CA ILE A 267 19.39 -14.49 5.91
C ILE A 267 20.06 -15.18 4.71
N LEU A 268 21.11 -15.98 4.94
CA LEU A 268 21.76 -16.75 3.88
C LEU A 268 20.90 -17.91 3.37
N LEU A 269 20.00 -18.45 4.20
CA LEU A 269 19.07 -19.53 3.84
C LEU A 269 17.79 -19.03 3.17
N VAL A 270 17.39 -17.77 3.33
CA VAL A 270 16.15 -17.21 2.75
C VAL A 270 16.09 -17.43 1.23
N PRO A 271 17.12 -17.14 0.41
CA PRO A 271 17.07 -17.38 -1.03
C PRO A 271 16.84 -18.85 -1.38
N VAL A 272 17.45 -19.76 -0.61
CA VAL A 272 17.26 -21.21 -0.78
C VAL A 272 15.83 -21.59 -0.45
N TRP A 273 15.27 -21.09 0.66
CA TRP A 273 13.89 -21.37 1.06
C TRP A 273 12.85 -20.82 0.07
N VAL A 274 13.02 -19.57 -0.36
CA VAL A 274 12.13 -18.88 -1.31
C VAL A 274 12.04 -19.66 -2.62
N LEU A 275 13.12 -20.30 -3.07
CA LEU A 275 13.12 -21.13 -4.27
C LEU A 275 12.65 -22.57 -3.99
N ALA A 276 13.16 -23.19 -2.92
CA ALA A 276 12.93 -24.60 -2.62
C ALA A 276 11.48 -24.89 -2.21
N PHE A 277 10.86 -24.05 -1.39
CA PHE A 277 9.49 -24.28 -0.90
C PHE A 277 8.44 -24.34 -2.02
N PRO A 278 8.29 -23.33 -2.90
CA PRO A 278 7.33 -23.41 -4.00
C PRO A 278 7.67 -24.53 -4.98
N LEU A 279 8.95 -24.84 -5.16
CA LEU A 279 9.38 -25.96 -6.01
C LEU A 279 8.92 -27.30 -5.43
N VAL A 280 9.16 -27.56 -4.14
CA VAL A 280 8.72 -28.80 -3.46
C VAL A 280 7.20 -28.91 -3.44
N PHE A 281 6.49 -27.81 -3.14
CA PHE A 281 5.04 -27.78 -3.15
C PHE A 281 4.48 -28.04 -4.57
N GLY A 282 5.06 -27.40 -5.58
CA GLY A 282 4.72 -27.60 -6.99
C GLY A 282 4.94 -29.04 -7.42
N VAL A 283 6.11 -29.61 -7.15
CA VAL A 283 6.40 -31.03 -7.45
C VAL A 283 5.41 -31.96 -6.75
N SER A 284 5.05 -31.68 -5.49
CA SER A 284 4.07 -32.46 -4.74
C SER A 284 2.67 -32.41 -5.39
N ALA A 285 2.24 -31.22 -5.82
CA ALA A 285 0.99 -31.05 -6.57
C ALA A 285 1.03 -31.84 -7.90
N VAL A 286 2.12 -31.73 -8.66
CA VAL A 286 2.28 -32.44 -9.94
C VAL A 286 2.24 -33.97 -9.76
N VAL A 287 3.01 -34.50 -8.81
CA VAL A 287 3.05 -35.94 -8.51
C VAL A 287 1.67 -36.43 -8.07
N GLY A 288 0.99 -35.65 -7.23
CA GLY A 288 -0.37 -35.93 -6.79
C GLY A 288 -1.36 -35.99 -7.95
N SER A 289 -1.37 -34.97 -8.81
CA SER A 289 -2.25 -34.92 -9.98
C SER A 289 -1.97 -36.06 -10.96
N LEU A 290 -0.70 -36.46 -11.13
CA LEU A 290 -0.32 -37.59 -11.96
C LEU A 290 -0.84 -38.92 -11.41
N ALA A 291 -0.81 -39.11 -10.08
CA ALA A 291 -1.36 -40.30 -9.45
C ALA A 291 -2.86 -40.43 -9.69
N VAL A 292 -3.60 -39.32 -9.61
CA VAL A 292 -5.04 -39.28 -9.93
C VAL A 292 -5.27 -39.50 -11.42
N ALA A 293 -4.48 -38.86 -12.29
CA ALA A 293 -4.54 -39.05 -13.74
C ALA A 293 -4.35 -40.52 -14.11
N ARG A 294 -3.33 -41.21 -13.57
CA ARG A 294 -3.11 -42.64 -13.82
C ARG A 294 -4.32 -43.49 -13.44
N ASN A 295 -4.97 -43.21 -12.31
CA ASN A 295 -6.20 -43.90 -11.92
C ASN A 295 -7.35 -43.65 -12.91
N LEU A 296 -7.50 -42.40 -13.36
CA LEU A 296 -8.50 -42.01 -14.35
C LEU A 296 -8.25 -42.72 -15.69
N GLY A 297 -7.00 -42.74 -16.15
CA GLY A 297 -6.60 -43.42 -17.38
C GLY A 297 -6.85 -44.92 -17.32
N ALA A 298 -6.53 -45.57 -16.20
CA ALA A 298 -6.79 -46.99 -15.99
C ALA A 298 -8.29 -47.31 -16.07
N TRP A 299 -9.15 -46.45 -15.50
CA TRP A 299 -10.60 -46.60 -15.58
C TRP A 299 -11.13 -46.42 -17.02
N ILE A 300 -10.60 -45.44 -17.77
CA ILE A 300 -10.99 -45.21 -19.18
C ILE A 300 -10.60 -46.41 -20.04
N ILE A 301 -9.37 -46.91 -19.89
CA ILE A 301 -8.88 -48.08 -20.64
C ILE A 301 -9.72 -49.32 -20.29
N ALA A 302 -10.01 -49.54 -19.01
CA ALA A 302 -10.82 -50.67 -18.55
C ALA A 302 -12.26 -50.66 -19.11
N LYS A 303 -12.82 -49.47 -19.40
CA LYS A 303 -14.13 -49.33 -20.05
C LYS A 303 -14.13 -49.64 -21.55
N GLY A 304 -12.95 -49.77 -22.17
CA GLY A 304 -12.84 -50.14 -23.59
C GLY A 304 -13.34 -49.08 -24.56
N TYR A 305 -13.14 -47.79 -24.25
CA TYR A 305 -13.55 -46.71 -25.17
C TYR A 305 -12.85 -46.83 -26.54
N PRO A 306 -13.57 -46.60 -27.65
CA PRO A 306 -12.97 -46.65 -28.98
C PRO A 306 -11.85 -45.60 -29.09
N GLY A 307 -10.67 -46.01 -29.55
CA GLY A 307 -9.49 -45.16 -29.68
C GLY A 307 -8.47 -45.25 -28.55
N THR A 308 -8.74 -45.99 -27.46
CA THR A 308 -7.74 -46.24 -26.39
C THR A 308 -7.01 -47.57 -26.52
N GLY A 309 -7.23 -48.32 -27.61
CA GLY A 309 -6.60 -49.63 -27.85
C GLY A 309 -5.08 -49.59 -28.00
N TRP A 310 -4.49 -48.44 -28.34
CA TRP A 310 -3.04 -48.25 -28.36
C TRP A 310 -2.43 -48.23 -26.95
N ALA A 311 -3.21 -47.87 -25.93
CA ALA A 311 -2.78 -47.81 -24.53
C ALA A 311 -2.96 -49.14 -23.79
N ASN A 312 -3.44 -50.20 -24.47
CA ASN A 312 -3.69 -51.52 -23.89
C ASN A 312 -2.41 -52.33 -23.58
N GLY A 313 -1.25 -51.68 -23.54
CA GLY A 313 0.03 -52.30 -23.19
C GLY A 313 0.40 -52.07 -21.72
N TYR A 314 1.08 -53.04 -21.12
CA TYR A 314 1.63 -53.08 -19.75
C TYR A 314 2.49 -51.86 -19.31
N ASN A 315 2.59 -50.81 -20.11
CA ASN A 315 3.41 -49.65 -19.82
C ASN A 315 2.59 -48.59 -19.06
N ASP A 316 2.91 -48.46 -17.78
CA ASP A 316 2.33 -47.47 -16.85
C ASP A 316 2.33 -46.03 -17.39
N LEU A 317 3.28 -45.71 -18.27
CA LEU A 317 3.39 -44.40 -18.91
C LEU A 317 2.19 -44.08 -19.81
N HIS A 318 1.69 -45.05 -20.59
CA HIS A 318 0.55 -44.81 -21.48
C HIS A 318 -0.75 -44.59 -20.69
N VAL A 319 -0.92 -45.33 -19.59
CA VAL A 319 -2.05 -45.16 -18.67
C VAL A 319 -2.06 -43.75 -18.07
N GLY A 320 -0.90 -43.25 -17.65
CA GLY A 320 -0.73 -41.88 -17.17
C GLY A 320 -1.09 -40.83 -18.23
N ILE A 321 -0.60 -41.00 -19.47
CA ILE A 321 -0.90 -40.08 -20.58
C ILE A 321 -2.40 -40.04 -20.89
N VAL A 322 -3.07 -41.20 -21.00
CA VAL A 322 -4.53 -41.25 -21.25
C VAL A 322 -5.29 -40.54 -20.13
N GLY A 323 -4.89 -40.75 -18.89
CA GLY A 323 -5.45 -40.06 -17.74
C GLY A 323 -5.28 -38.54 -17.77
N LEU A 324 -4.08 -38.09 -18.16
CA LEU A 324 -3.76 -36.66 -18.24
C LEU A 324 -4.51 -36.00 -19.39
N LEU A 325 -4.57 -36.65 -20.56
CA LEU A 325 -5.41 -36.19 -21.68
C LEU A 325 -6.88 -36.08 -21.27
N ALA A 326 -7.40 -37.05 -20.52
CA ALA A 326 -8.77 -37.00 -20.03
C ALA A 326 -9.01 -35.84 -19.05
N LEU A 327 -8.02 -35.55 -18.19
CA LEU A 327 -8.08 -34.44 -17.24
C LEU A 327 -8.10 -33.08 -17.94
N PHE A 328 -7.28 -32.91 -18.99
CA PHE A 328 -7.20 -31.67 -19.76
C PHE A 328 -8.23 -31.56 -20.89
N LEU A 329 -9.03 -32.61 -21.12
CA LEU A 329 -10.04 -32.62 -22.19
C LEU A 329 -11.04 -31.47 -22.04
N LEU A 330 -11.48 -31.18 -20.82
CA LEU A 330 -12.51 -30.16 -20.56
C LEU A 330 -11.98 -28.72 -20.74
N PRO A 331 -10.82 -28.32 -20.16
CA PRO A 331 -10.19 -27.03 -20.48
C PRO A 331 -9.94 -26.85 -21.98
N VAL A 332 -9.36 -27.87 -22.63
CA VAL A 332 -9.08 -27.82 -24.08
C VAL A 332 -10.38 -27.69 -24.89
N ALA A 333 -11.44 -28.39 -24.50
CA ALA A 333 -12.74 -28.24 -25.14
C ALA A 333 -13.31 -26.82 -24.96
N GLY A 334 -13.12 -26.21 -23.79
CA GLY A 334 -13.47 -24.82 -23.51
C GLY A 334 -12.75 -23.86 -24.44
N ASP A 335 -11.42 -24.01 -24.55
CA ASP A 335 -10.58 -23.24 -25.47
C ASP A 335 -11.04 -23.41 -26.93
N VAL A 336 -11.30 -24.65 -27.39
CA VAL A 336 -11.79 -24.92 -28.76
C VAL A 336 -13.15 -24.30 -29.03
N VAL A 337 -14.10 -24.42 -28.09
CA VAL A 337 -15.44 -23.82 -28.23
C VAL A 337 -15.35 -22.30 -28.24
N SER A 338 -14.42 -21.71 -27.49
CA SER A 338 -14.20 -20.27 -27.46
C SER A 338 -13.71 -19.66 -28.78
N LEU A 339 -13.14 -20.49 -29.68
CA LEU A 339 -12.77 -20.07 -31.04
C LEU A 339 -14.00 -19.65 -31.88
N LEU A 340 -15.18 -20.19 -31.55
CA LEU A 340 -16.43 -19.80 -32.19
C LEU A 340 -17.00 -18.57 -31.47
N PRO A 341 -17.04 -17.39 -32.11
CA PRO A 341 -17.35 -16.12 -31.43
C PRO A 341 -18.75 -16.10 -30.79
N PHE A 342 -19.73 -16.79 -31.39
CA PHE A 342 -21.09 -16.90 -30.87
C PHE A 342 -21.23 -17.91 -29.71
N LEU A 343 -20.27 -18.82 -29.51
CA LEU A 343 -20.21 -19.75 -28.38
C LEU A 343 -19.17 -19.36 -27.33
N SER A 344 -18.52 -18.20 -27.48
CA SER A 344 -17.46 -17.74 -26.56
C SER A 344 -17.87 -17.78 -25.08
N GLY A 345 -19.11 -17.41 -24.76
CA GLY A 345 -19.64 -17.51 -23.39
C GLY A 345 -19.75 -18.95 -22.86
N LEU A 346 -20.17 -19.89 -23.71
CA LEU A 346 -20.20 -21.31 -23.36
C LEU A 346 -18.78 -21.88 -23.24
N GLY A 347 -17.87 -21.49 -24.14
CA GLY A 347 -16.46 -21.87 -24.08
C GLY A 347 -15.80 -21.42 -22.78
N ALA A 348 -16.02 -20.17 -22.38
CA ALA A 348 -15.54 -19.64 -21.10
C ALA A 348 -16.13 -20.39 -19.90
N ALA A 349 -17.41 -20.75 -19.93
CA ALA A 349 -18.00 -21.55 -18.85
C ALA A 349 -17.35 -22.94 -18.77
N ILE A 350 -17.20 -23.63 -19.91
CA ILE A 350 -16.54 -24.95 -19.98
C ILE A 350 -15.09 -24.86 -19.49
N ASP A 351 -14.35 -23.83 -19.89
CA ASP A 351 -12.97 -23.61 -19.47
C ASP A 351 -12.87 -23.43 -17.93
N VAL A 352 -13.73 -22.59 -17.35
CA VAL A 352 -13.80 -22.40 -15.90
C VAL A 352 -14.10 -23.72 -15.17
N PHE A 353 -15.08 -24.49 -15.65
CA PHE A 353 -15.38 -25.81 -15.07
C PHE A 353 -14.23 -26.81 -15.26
N GLY A 354 -13.53 -26.75 -16.40
CA GLY A 354 -12.33 -27.52 -16.68
C GLY A 354 -11.23 -27.27 -15.68
N TRP A 355 -10.85 -26.00 -15.49
CA TRP A 355 -9.82 -25.61 -14.52
C TRP A 355 -10.23 -25.89 -13.09
N LEU A 356 -11.52 -25.73 -12.76
CA LEU A 356 -12.03 -26.11 -11.44
C LEU A 356 -11.88 -27.61 -11.19
N ALA A 357 -12.18 -28.46 -12.19
CA ALA A 357 -11.97 -29.91 -12.09
C ALA A 357 -10.48 -30.26 -11.94
N VAL A 358 -9.58 -29.61 -12.71
CA VAL A 358 -8.13 -29.76 -12.57
C VAL A 358 -7.67 -29.36 -11.16
N GLY A 359 -8.21 -28.26 -10.62
CA GLY A 359 -7.93 -27.79 -9.27
C GLY A 359 -8.35 -28.79 -8.19
N VAL A 360 -9.57 -29.33 -8.29
CA VAL A 360 -10.07 -30.38 -7.37
C VAL A 360 -9.18 -31.62 -7.41
N VAL A 361 -8.84 -32.09 -8.61
CA VAL A 361 -7.94 -33.24 -8.80
C VAL A 361 -6.55 -32.97 -8.23
N SER A 362 -6.05 -31.75 -8.39
CA SER A 362 -4.75 -31.34 -7.83
C SER A 362 -4.77 -31.31 -6.30
N CYS A 363 -5.86 -30.86 -5.68
CA CYS A 363 -6.05 -30.93 -4.23
C CYS A 363 -6.07 -32.38 -3.73
N ILE A 364 -6.84 -33.25 -4.38
CA ILE A 364 -6.90 -34.69 -4.03
C ILE A 364 -5.50 -35.31 -4.11
N GLY A 365 -4.79 -35.04 -5.22
CA GLY A 365 -3.42 -35.50 -5.43
C GLY A 365 -2.46 -35.02 -4.34
N LEU A 366 -2.46 -33.71 -4.06
CA LEU A 366 -1.60 -33.09 -3.05
C LEU A 366 -1.87 -33.66 -1.66
N GLY A 367 -3.14 -33.84 -1.28
CA GLY A 367 -3.48 -34.43 0.01
C GLY A 367 -3.08 -35.89 0.13
N ALA A 368 -3.15 -36.68 -0.95
CA ALA A 368 -2.63 -38.04 -0.95
C ALA A 368 -1.10 -38.09 -0.75
N VAL A 369 -0.36 -37.14 -1.34
CA VAL A 369 1.09 -36.99 -1.11
C VAL A 369 1.39 -36.64 0.35
N ILE A 370 0.64 -35.71 0.95
CA ILE A 370 0.80 -35.32 2.36
C ILE A 370 0.51 -36.51 3.30
N LEU A 371 -0.63 -37.19 3.11
CA LEU A 371 -1.05 -38.30 3.97
C LEU A 371 -0.06 -39.48 3.95
N THR A 372 0.54 -39.74 2.80
CA THR A 372 1.52 -40.82 2.63
C THR A 372 2.95 -40.39 2.96
N ASN A 373 3.19 -39.12 3.30
CA ASN A 373 4.51 -38.53 3.45
C ASN A 373 5.40 -38.83 2.22
N GLY A 374 4.90 -38.48 1.03
CA GLY A 374 5.56 -38.74 -0.24
C GLY A 374 5.64 -40.22 -0.62
N GLY A 375 4.63 -41.02 -0.26
CA GLY A 375 4.59 -42.46 -0.52
C GLY A 375 5.43 -43.33 0.41
N SER A 376 5.93 -42.77 1.52
CA SER A 376 6.74 -43.49 2.51
C SER A 376 5.89 -44.30 3.51
N ARG A 377 4.61 -43.93 3.72
CA ARG A 377 3.68 -44.60 4.64
C ARG A 377 2.63 -45.41 3.87
N HIS A 378 2.55 -46.72 4.13
CA HIS A 378 1.54 -47.59 3.52
C HIS A 378 0.19 -47.52 4.25
N PRO A 379 -0.94 -47.49 3.53
CA PRO A 379 -2.29 -47.44 4.12
C PRO A 379 -2.69 -48.70 4.91
N ARG A 380 -2.03 -49.86 4.73
CA ARG A 380 -2.31 -51.09 5.52
C ARG A 380 -2.02 -50.96 7.02
N ALA A 381 -1.35 -49.90 7.46
CA ALA A 381 -1.13 -49.64 8.88
C ALA A 381 -2.37 -49.05 9.59
N TRP A 382 -3.35 -48.54 8.84
CA TRP A 382 -4.52 -47.83 9.38
C TRP A 382 -5.67 -48.78 9.72
N ASP A 383 -5.79 -49.89 8.99
CA ASP A 383 -6.83 -50.92 9.21
C ASP A 383 -6.54 -51.75 10.48
N ARG A 384 -5.27 -51.94 10.82
CA ARG A 384 -4.85 -52.77 11.96
C ARG A 384 -5.07 -52.10 13.32
N SER A 385 -5.27 -50.78 13.40
CA SER A 385 -5.58 -50.10 14.66
C SER A 385 -7.06 -50.20 15.05
N ASP A 386 -7.95 -50.40 14.08
CA ASP A 386 -9.39 -50.55 14.34
C ASP A 386 -9.72 -51.99 14.77
N ASP A 387 -8.98 -52.99 14.27
CA ASP A 387 -9.10 -54.40 14.70
C ASP A 387 -8.64 -54.65 16.15
N LEU A 388 -7.82 -53.77 16.73
CA LEU A 388 -7.34 -53.90 18.12
C LEU A 388 -8.20 -53.15 19.15
N GLN A 389 -9.23 -52.40 18.72
CA GLN A 389 -10.20 -51.77 19.61
C GLN A 389 -11.50 -52.59 19.79
N GLY A 390 -11.58 -53.76 19.18
CA GLY A 390 -12.70 -54.70 19.31
C GLY A 390 -12.45 -55.89 20.24
N ILE A 391 -11.34 -55.90 20.99
CA ILE A 391 -11.03 -56.92 22.00
C ILE A 391 -10.92 -56.22 23.35
N ASP A 392 -12.07 -55.90 23.94
CA ASP A 392 -12.24 -55.69 25.39
C ASP A 392 -13.55 -56.38 25.82
#